data_AF-A0A1T4X207-F1
#
_entry.id   AF-A0A1T4X207-F1
#
_cell.length_a   1.000
_cell.length_b   1.000
_cell.length_c   1.000
_cell.angle_alpha   90.00
_cell.angle_beta   90.00
_cell.angle_gamma   90.00
#
_symmetry.space_group_name_H-M   'P 1'
#
loop_
_entity.id
_entity.type
_entity.pdbx_description
1 polymer ?
#
loop_
_entity_poly.entity_id
_entity_poly.type
_entity_poly.pdbx_seq_one_letter_code
_entity_poly.pdbx_strand_id
1 'polypeptide(L)'
;MKRTLFITLLAVALMGAFTLSIAVAADAPAEDVEIKFPGDKMKYAPLMFSHSVHGDLKCEDCHHKMGESDDMKCTNCHSDISRENKRNPDSFDSAWHARKSKHSCVGCHKAMKQGPTKCNDCHTK
;
A
#
# COMPACT_ATOMS: atom_id res chain seq x y z
N MET A 1 55.35 -7.78 6.56
CA MET A 1 54.48 -8.11 5.41
C MET A 1 53.31 -9.02 5.79
N LYS A 2 53.53 -10.21 6.37
CA LYS A 2 52.44 -11.12 6.77
C LYS A 2 51.54 -10.55 7.89
N ARG A 3 52.13 -9.94 8.92
CA ARG A 3 51.38 -9.35 10.06
C ARG A 3 50.52 -8.14 9.68
N THR A 4 51.00 -7.28 8.78
CA THR A 4 50.25 -6.10 8.30
C THR A 4 49.09 -6.49 7.39
N LEU A 5 49.24 -7.56 6.58
CA LEU A 5 48.16 -8.15 5.77
C LEU A 5 47.04 -8.78 6.61
N PHE A 6 47.38 -9.41 7.75
CA PHE A 6 46.38 -9.97 8.67
C PHE A 6 45.60 -8.88 9.43
N ILE A 7 46.24 -7.76 9.77
CA ILE A 7 45.59 -6.66 10.48
C ILE A 7 44.64 -5.87 9.56
N THR A 8 44.99 -5.69 8.28
CA THR A 8 44.08 -5.07 7.31
C THR A 8 42.91 -5.98 6.95
N LEU A 9 43.09 -7.30 6.87
CA LEU A 9 41.97 -8.23 6.66
C LEU A 9 40.98 -8.27 7.85
N LEU A 10 41.48 -8.16 9.09
CA LEU A 10 40.60 -8.07 10.26
C LEU A 10 39.81 -6.76 10.31
N ALA A 11 40.41 -5.64 9.90
CA ALA A 11 39.74 -4.34 9.87
C ALA A 11 38.61 -4.27 8.82
N VAL A 12 38.78 -4.93 7.67
CA VAL A 12 37.73 -5.01 6.64
C VAL A 12 36.58 -5.95 7.06
N ALA A 13 36.89 -7.02 7.83
CA ALA A 13 35.86 -7.91 8.37
C ALA A 13 35.01 -7.26 9.47
N LEU A 14 35.57 -6.35 10.26
CA LEU A 14 34.84 -5.59 11.30
C LEU A 14 34.02 -4.42 10.73
N MET A 15 34.38 -3.87 9.56
CA MET A 15 33.59 -2.83 8.89
C MET A 15 32.37 -3.37 8.12
N GLY A 16 32.27 -4.69 7.92
CA GLY A 16 31.14 -5.34 7.23
C GLY A 16 29.93 -5.67 8.12
N ALA A 17 30.01 -5.41 9.43
CA ALA A 17 29.01 -5.86 10.41
C ALA A 17 27.93 -4.80 10.77
N PHE A 18 27.95 -3.62 10.14
CA PHE A 18 26.95 -2.57 10.34
C PHE A 18 26.53 -2.09 8.95
N THR A 19 25.60 -2.76 8.28
CA THR A 19 24.21 -2.30 8.19
C THR A 19 23.41 -3.37 7.45
N LEU A 20 23.21 -4.53 8.08
CA LEU A 20 22.10 -5.38 7.66
C LEU A 20 20.84 -4.78 8.27
N SER A 21 20.33 -3.72 7.63
CA SER A 21 18.95 -3.29 7.85
C SER A 21 18.07 -4.45 7.43
N ILE A 22 17.68 -5.27 8.41
CA ILE A 22 16.66 -6.29 8.21
C ILE A 22 15.37 -5.49 8.01
N ALA A 23 15.03 -5.20 6.77
CA ALA A 23 13.71 -4.73 6.42
C ALA A 23 12.76 -5.88 6.78
N VAL A 24 12.14 -5.79 7.95
CA VAL A 24 11.03 -6.67 8.32
C VAL A 24 9.90 -6.25 7.40
N ALA A 25 9.71 -6.99 6.31
CA ALA A 25 8.51 -6.85 5.50
C ALA A 25 7.32 -7.21 6.41
N ALA A 26 6.39 -6.27 6.61
CA ALA A 26 5.17 -6.56 7.32
C ALA A 26 4.40 -7.61 6.50
N ASP A 27 4.03 -8.73 7.13
CA ASP A 27 3.19 -9.73 6.47
C ASP A 27 1.81 -9.15 6.20
N ALA A 28 1.33 -9.35 4.97
CA ALA A 28 -0.02 -8.95 4.60
C ALA A 28 -1.06 -9.79 5.39
N PRO A 29 -2.20 -9.20 5.80
CA PRO A 29 -3.31 -9.95 6.39
C PRO A 29 -3.73 -11.13 5.52
N ALA A 30 -3.82 -12.31 6.12
CA ALA A 30 -4.28 -13.52 5.45
C ALA A 30 -5.79 -13.48 5.13
N GLU A 31 -6.57 -12.86 6.02
CA GLU A 31 -8.01 -12.70 5.86
C GLU A 31 -8.37 -11.48 5.01
N ASP A 32 -9.53 -11.56 4.35
CA ASP A 32 -10.07 -10.44 3.59
C ASP A 32 -10.41 -9.26 4.53
N VAL A 33 -10.01 -8.07 4.10
CA VAL A 33 -10.22 -6.82 4.82
C VAL A 33 -11.48 -6.14 4.32
N GLU A 34 -12.44 -5.92 5.23
CA GLU A 34 -13.63 -5.16 4.93
C GLU A 34 -13.33 -3.65 4.93
N ILE A 35 -13.52 -2.98 3.78
CA ILE A 35 -13.36 -1.53 3.64
C ILE A 35 -14.74 -0.88 3.62
N LYS A 36 -15.00 -0.06 4.65
CA LYS A 36 -16.24 0.71 4.84
C LYS A 36 -15.99 2.17 4.51
N PHE A 37 -16.99 2.80 3.90
CA PHE A 37 -17.00 4.26 3.83
C PHE A 37 -17.26 4.81 5.25
N PRO A 38 -16.45 5.78 5.73
CA PRO A 38 -16.42 6.15 7.15
C PRO A 38 -17.55 7.10 7.57
N GLY A 39 -18.45 7.49 6.67
CA GLY A 39 -19.61 8.33 6.98
C GLY A 39 -20.92 7.54 7.15
N ASP A 40 -21.92 8.16 7.79
CA ASP A 40 -23.17 7.51 8.19
C ASP A 40 -24.09 7.08 7.02
N LYS A 41 -23.86 7.61 5.82
CA LYS A 41 -24.71 7.38 4.64
C LYS A 41 -24.02 6.48 3.63
N MET A 42 -24.17 5.18 3.82
CA MET A 42 -23.67 4.15 2.91
C MET A 42 -24.60 3.98 1.70
N LYS A 43 -24.16 4.42 0.52
CA LYS A 43 -24.88 4.16 -0.75
C LYS A 43 -24.64 2.74 -1.27
N TYR A 44 -23.47 2.17 -0.99
CA TYR A 44 -23.02 0.87 -1.47
C TYR A 44 -22.61 -0.01 -0.30
N ALA A 45 -22.65 -1.32 -0.49
CA ALA A 45 -22.14 -2.28 0.48
C ALA A 45 -20.63 -2.06 0.73
N PRO A 46 -20.13 -2.40 1.92
CA PRO A 46 -18.70 -2.52 2.15
C PRO A 46 -18.07 -3.42 1.09
N LEU A 47 -16.84 -3.11 0.70
CA LEU A 47 -16.09 -3.97 -0.22
C LEU A 47 -15.18 -4.89 0.60
N MET A 48 -15.02 -6.13 0.16
CA MET A 48 -14.04 -7.06 0.74
C MET A 48 -12.78 -7.02 -0.12
N PHE A 49 -11.66 -6.70 0.50
CA PHE A 49 -10.36 -6.63 -0.15
C PHE A 49 -9.50 -7.82 0.24
N SER A 50 -8.94 -8.52 -0.73
CA SER A 50 -8.06 -9.67 -0.49
C SER A 50 -6.63 -9.37 -0.90
N HIS A 51 -5.68 -9.47 0.04
CA HIS A 51 -4.25 -9.40 -0.27
C HIS A 51 -3.79 -10.59 -1.11
N SER A 52 -4.38 -11.78 -0.89
CA SER A 52 -4.05 -12.99 -1.64
C SER A 52 -4.27 -12.84 -3.15
N VAL A 53 -5.34 -12.13 -3.55
CA VAL A 53 -5.67 -11.84 -4.95
C VAL A 53 -4.72 -10.81 -5.58
N HIS A 54 -4.10 -9.97 -4.76
CA HIS A 54 -3.17 -8.91 -5.18
C HIS A 54 -1.71 -9.24 -4.86
N GLY A 55 -1.39 -10.49 -4.49
CA GLY A 55 -0.08 -10.87 -3.96
C GLY A 55 1.10 -10.73 -4.93
N ASP A 56 0.82 -10.63 -6.23
CA ASP A 56 1.84 -10.39 -7.27
C ASP A 56 2.20 -8.90 -7.41
N LEU A 57 1.46 -7.99 -6.76
CA LEU A 57 1.75 -6.56 -6.76
C LEU A 57 2.75 -6.21 -5.66
N LYS A 58 3.44 -5.08 -5.84
CA LYS A 58 4.31 -4.56 -4.77
C LYS A 58 3.44 -3.92 -3.69
N CYS A 59 3.86 -4.06 -2.44
CA CYS A 59 3.18 -3.43 -1.31
C CYS A 59 3.07 -1.92 -1.50
N GLU A 60 4.10 -1.28 -2.06
CA GLU A 60 4.17 0.16 -2.36
C GLU A 60 3.25 0.60 -3.50
N ASP A 61 2.72 -0.32 -4.31
CA ASP A 61 1.74 0.04 -5.34
C ASP A 61 0.43 0.52 -4.68
N CYS A 62 0.11 0.03 -3.48
CA CYS A 62 -1.04 0.46 -2.68
C CYS A 62 -0.62 1.28 -1.45
N HIS A 63 0.28 0.75 -0.62
CA HIS A 63 0.90 1.46 0.50
C HIS A 63 2.00 2.38 0.00
N HIS A 64 1.63 3.36 -0.83
CA HIS A 64 2.53 4.24 -1.57
C HIS A 64 3.32 5.24 -0.70
N LYS A 65 3.18 5.13 0.63
CA LYS A 65 3.95 5.83 1.66
C LYS A 65 4.70 4.90 2.60
N MET A 66 4.72 3.61 2.27
CA MET A 66 5.54 2.62 2.96
C MET A 66 7.02 3.02 2.85
N GLY A 67 7.66 3.22 4.00
CA GLY A 67 9.02 3.77 4.12
C GLY A 67 9.08 5.24 4.55
N GLU A 68 7.99 6.00 4.39
CA GLU A 68 7.81 7.32 5.02
C GLU A 68 6.98 7.22 6.31
N SER A 69 6.08 6.22 6.37
CA SER A 69 5.19 5.95 7.50
C SER A 69 4.96 4.45 7.66
N ASP A 70 4.86 3.99 8.91
CA ASP A 70 4.47 2.61 9.25
C ASP A 70 2.94 2.42 9.23
N ASP A 71 2.20 3.50 9.02
CA ASP A 71 0.75 3.48 8.97
C ASP A 71 0.22 3.01 7.61
N MET A 72 -0.38 1.82 7.62
CA MET A 72 -0.96 1.20 6.43
C MET A 72 -2.41 1.63 6.18
N LYS A 73 -3.04 2.42 7.08
CA LYS A 73 -4.43 2.87 6.91
C LYS A 73 -4.52 4.07 5.97
N CYS A 74 -5.22 3.88 4.86
CA CYS A 74 -5.49 4.95 3.90
C CYS A 74 -6.16 6.17 4.56
N THR A 75 -7.08 5.93 5.51
CA THR A 75 -7.95 6.95 6.11
C THR A 75 -7.25 7.96 7.00
N ASN A 76 -5.99 7.73 7.38
CA ASN A 76 -5.26 8.70 8.20
C ASN A 76 -4.80 9.90 7.36
N CYS A 77 -4.55 9.71 6.06
CA CYS A 77 -4.27 10.78 5.10
C CYS A 77 -5.48 11.06 4.20
N HIS A 78 -6.18 10.02 3.75
CA HIS A 78 -7.34 10.11 2.87
C HIS A 78 -8.66 10.19 3.67
N SER A 79 -8.77 11.23 4.50
CA SER A 79 -9.86 11.37 5.47
C SER A 79 -11.01 12.27 5.01
N ASP A 80 -10.82 13.07 3.96
CA ASP A 80 -11.85 14.01 3.53
C ASP A 80 -13.01 13.28 2.82
N ILE A 81 -14.17 13.26 3.48
CA ILE A 81 -15.41 12.65 2.99
C ILE A 81 -16.38 13.68 2.38
N SER A 82 -15.98 14.94 2.29
CA SER A 82 -16.81 16.01 1.75
C SER A 82 -17.10 15.78 0.26
N ARG A 83 -18.33 16.13 -0.14
CA ARG A 83 -18.74 15.96 -1.54
C ARG A 83 -18.04 16.95 -2.48
N GLU A 84 -17.64 18.10 -1.96
CA GLU A 84 -16.97 19.16 -2.71
C GLU A 84 -15.53 18.78 -3.07
N ASN A 85 -14.79 18.19 -2.14
CA ASN A 85 -13.39 17.79 -2.33
C ASN A 85 -13.24 16.35 -2.79
N LYS A 86 -14.32 15.69 -3.19
CA LYS A 86 -14.36 14.28 -3.62
C LYS A 86 -13.29 13.87 -4.65
N ARG A 87 -12.73 14.82 -5.40
CA ARG A 87 -11.70 14.57 -6.42
C ARG A 87 -10.29 14.98 -5.99
N ASN A 88 -10.14 15.59 -4.83
CA ASN A 88 -8.85 16.01 -4.30
C ASN A 88 -8.05 14.78 -3.89
N PRO A 89 -6.71 14.81 -3.96
CA PRO A 89 -5.88 13.65 -3.65
C PRO A 89 -6.05 13.10 -2.24
N ASP A 90 -6.39 13.93 -1.27
CA ASP A 90 -6.62 13.63 0.16
C ASP A 90 -8.05 13.16 0.49
N SER A 91 -8.94 13.08 -0.50
CA SER A 91 -10.30 12.61 -0.26
C SER A 91 -10.40 11.09 -0.14
N PHE A 92 -11.37 10.64 0.66
CA PHE A 92 -11.71 9.22 0.76
C PHE A 92 -12.24 8.65 -0.57
N ASP A 93 -12.78 9.43 -1.50
CA ASP A 93 -13.25 8.82 -2.77
C ASP A 93 -12.09 8.63 -3.75
N SER A 94 -11.22 9.62 -3.86
CA SER A 94 -10.17 9.64 -4.86
C SER A 94 -9.12 8.55 -4.63
N ALA A 95 -8.77 8.21 -3.39
CA ALA A 95 -7.76 7.17 -3.15
C ALA A 95 -8.17 5.79 -3.68
N TRP A 96 -9.47 5.53 -3.89
CA TRP A 96 -10.00 4.26 -4.40
C TRP A 96 -10.49 4.38 -5.85
N HIS A 97 -11.02 5.55 -6.25
CA HIS A 97 -11.72 5.73 -7.52
C HIS A 97 -11.00 6.63 -8.55
N ALA A 98 -9.87 7.25 -8.21
CA ALA A 98 -9.17 8.15 -9.11
C ALA A 98 -8.60 7.44 -10.35
N ARG A 99 -9.38 7.44 -11.43
CA ARG A 99 -9.09 6.75 -12.71
C ARG A 99 -7.69 6.97 -13.32
N LYS A 100 -6.99 8.05 -12.94
CA LYS A 100 -5.66 8.39 -13.44
C LYS A 100 -4.53 7.98 -12.50
N SER A 101 -4.84 7.62 -11.26
CA SER A 101 -3.86 7.17 -10.26
C SER A 101 -3.72 5.66 -10.30
N LYS A 102 -2.50 5.16 -10.47
CA LYS A 102 -2.20 3.72 -10.37
C LYS A 102 -2.26 3.19 -8.93
N HIS A 103 -2.28 4.08 -7.93
CA HIS A 103 -2.46 3.70 -6.52
C HIS A 103 -3.93 3.50 -6.14
N SER A 104 -4.86 3.94 -6.98
CA SER A 104 -6.29 3.71 -6.76
C SER A 104 -6.75 2.40 -7.38
N CYS A 105 -7.73 1.74 -6.76
CA CYS A 105 -8.30 0.49 -7.23
C CYS A 105 -8.77 0.61 -8.70
N VAL A 106 -9.62 1.61 -8.97
CA VAL A 106 -10.21 1.80 -10.30
C VAL A 106 -9.17 2.25 -11.34
N GLY A 107 -8.18 3.05 -10.95
CA GLY A 107 -7.14 3.51 -11.85
C GLY A 107 -6.17 2.40 -12.23
N CYS A 108 -5.72 1.60 -11.26
CA CYS A 108 -4.89 0.42 -11.48
C CYS A 108 -5.60 -0.60 -12.39
N HIS A 109 -6.83 -0.99 -12.04
CA HIS A 109 -7.60 -1.95 -12.82
C HIS A 109 -7.82 -1.50 -14.27
N LYS A 110 -8.01 -0.19 -14.50
CA LYS A 110 -8.10 0.36 -15.86
C LYS A 110 -6.78 0.34 -16.61
N ALA A 111 -5.68 0.69 -15.94
CA ALA A 111 -4.36 0.71 -16.53
C ALA A 111 -3.92 -0.70 -16.96
N MET A 112 -4.16 -1.69 -16.09
CA MET A 112 -3.83 -3.10 -16.35
C MET A 112 -4.86 -3.81 -17.22
N LYS A 113 -6.05 -3.22 -17.39
CA LYS A 113 -7.24 -3.87 -18.00
C LYS A 113 -7.59 -5.20 -17.32
N GLN A 114 -7.39 -5.26 -16.01
CA GLN A 114 -7.60 -6.43 -15.16
C GLN A 114 -8.34 -6.00 -13.90
N GLY A 115 -9.25 -6.85 -13.43
CA GLY A 115 -10.03 -6.58 -12.22
C GLY A 115 -11.29 -5.72 -12.46
N PRO A 116 -12.14 -5.61 -11.42
CA PRO A 116 -13.44 -4.96 -11.52
C PRO A 116 -13.33 -3.43 -11.65
N THR A 117 -14.20 -2.81 -12.46
CA THR A 117 -14.23 -1.34 -12.61
C THR A 117 -15.62 -0.73 -12.54
N LYS A 118 -16.66 -1.56 -12.44
CA LYS A 118 -18.04 -1.12 -12.24
C LYS A 118 -18.38 -1.17 -10.75
N CYS A 119 -19.31 -0.31 -10.32
CA CYS A 119 -19.64 -0.14 -8.91
C CYS A 119 -20.00 -1.47 -8.22
N ASN A 120 -20.88 -2.26 -8.83
CA ASN A 120 -21.38 -3.50 -8.21
C ASN A 120 -20.46 -4.71 -8.40
N ASP A 121 -19.36 -4.56 -9.14
CA ASP A 121 -18.36 -5.62 -9.28
C ASP A 121 -17.41 -5.63 -8.06
N CYS A 122 -17.24 -4.47 -7.40
CA CYS A 122 -16.49 -4.33 -6.15
C CYS A 122 -17.40 -4.27 -4.91
N HIS A 123 -18.55 -3.59 -5.03
CA HIS A 123 -19.52 -3.40 -3.95
C HIS A 123 -20.63 -4.44 -4.02
N THR A 124 -20.26 -5.71 -3.93
CA THR A 124 -21.20 -6.83 -3.93
C THR A 124 -22.02 -6.80 -2.63
N LYS A 125 -23.34 -6.98 -2.75
CA LYS A 125 -24.25 -7.04 -1.61
C LYS A 125 -24.20 -8.39 -0.90
#